data_AF-A0A1S3DNW1-F1
#
_entry.id   AF-A0A1S3DNW1-F1
#
_cell.length_a   1.000
_cell.length_b   1.000
_cell.length_c   1.000
_cell.angle_alpha   90.00
_cell.angle_beta   90.00
_cell.angle_gamma   90.00
#
_symmetry.space_group_name_H-M   'P 1'
#
loop_
_entity.id
_entity.type
_entity.pdbx_description
1 polymer ?
#
loop_
_entity_poly.entity_id
_entity_poly.type
_entity_poly.pdbx_seq_one_letter_code
_entity_poly.pdbx_strand_id
1 'polypeptide(L)'
;MIVCDPSQNKVHYEGWVPHSLHYRNDDQRLTREAMERYLRDRSDMVIVILHAKVAQKSYGNEKRFFCPPPCIYLYGEGWRLRQEQLLREGESEQAAQLCAFIGIGNSDQDMQQLDLNNGKQYC
;
A
#
# COMPACT_ATOMS: atom_id res chain seq x y z
N MET A 1 3.61 8.59 1.28
CA MET A 1 3.20 7.42 0.48
C MET A 1 2.28 6.58 1.33
N ILE A 2 1.05 6.41 0.88
CA ILE A 2 -0.01 5.74 1.62
C ILE A 2 -0.58 4.70 0.66
N VAL A 3 -0.46 3.41 1.01
CA VAL A 3 -1.15 2.34 0.30
C VAL A 3 -2.60 2.36 0.81
N CYS A 4 -3.58 2.54 -0.08
CA CYS A 4 -5.00 2.68 0.30
C CYS A 4 -5.80 1.46 -0.14
N ASP A 5 -6.78 1.07 0.66
CA ASP A 5 -7.80 0.09 0.29
C ASP A 5 -8.62 0.58 -0.93
N PRO A 6 -8.86 -0.26 -1.96
CA PRO A 6 -9.63 0.11 -3.15
C PRO A 6 -11.09 0.53 -2.90
N SER A 7 -11.65 0.22 -1.72
CA SER A 7 -13.07 0.44 -1.41
C SER A 7 -13.45 1.87 -1.00
N GLN A 8 -12.47 2.76 -0.74
CA GLN A 8 -12.72 4.09 -0.14
C GLN A 8 -12.26 5.23 -1.08
N ASN A 9 -13.16 5.67 -1.97
CA ASN A 9 -12.91 6.72 -2.95
C ASN A 9 -12.92 8.17 -2.39
N LYS A 10 -12.25 8.45 -1.25
CA LYS A 10 -12.08 9.81 -0.70
C LYS A 10 -10.76 9.98 0.06
N VAL A 11 -9.88 10.85 -0.43
CA VAL A 11 -8.62 11.24 0.24
C VAL A 11 -8.88 12.51 1.07
N HIS A 12 -8.89 12.39 2.40
CA HIS A 12 -8.87 13.54 3.32
C HIS A 12 -7.46 13.72 3.93
N TYR A 13 -6.99 14.97 3.96
CA TYR A 13 -5.63 15.38 4.35
C TYR A 13 -5.44 15.70 5.84
N GLU A 14 -6.36 15.31 6.72
CA GLU A 14 -6.17 15.43 8.17
C GLU A 14 -5.99 14.05 8.79
N GLY A 15 -5.04 13.96 9.74
CA GLY A 15 -4.62 12.78 10.50
C GLY A 15 -5.43 11.51 10.25
N TRP A 16 -4.83 10.58 9.51
CA TRP A 16 -5.34 9.21 9.33
C TRP A 16 -5.38 8.47 10.68
N VAL A 17 -6.44 8.71 11.45
CA VAL A 17 -6.99 7.72 12.37
C VAL A 17 -8.32 7.31 11.74
N PRO A 18 -8.39 6.13 11.10
CA PRO A 18 -9.62 5.69 10.44
C PRO A 18 -10.73 5.52 11.47
N HIS A 19 -11.62 6.50 11.59
CA HIS A 19 -12.94 6.26 12.13
C HIS A 19 -13.66 5.35 11.15
N SER A 20 -13.80 4.07 11.54
CA SER A 20 -14.43 2.97 10.80
C SER A 20 -13.59 2.25 9.74
N LEU A 21 -12.32 1.98 10.03
CA LEU A 21 -11.91 0.58 9.84
C LEU A 21 -12.64 -0.20 10.95
N HIS A 22 -13.68 -0.95 10.60
CA HIS A 22 -13.79 -2.26 11.23
C HIS A 22 -12.57 -3.06 10.77
N TYR A 23 -11.39 -2.70 11.28
CA TYR A 23 -10.44 -3.71 11.69
C TYR A 23 -11.33 -4.69 12.43
N ARG A 24 -11.38 -5.95 12.01
CA ARG A 24 -11.83 -6.99 12.93
C ARG A 24 -11.04 -6.71 14.19
N ASN A 25 -11.72 -6.16 15.19
CA ASN A 25 -11.23 -5.98 16.54
C ASN A 25 -11.20 -7.38 17.10
N ASP A 26 -10.29 -8.18 16.56
CA ASP A 26 -9.71 -9.22 17.31
C ASP A 26 -8.57 -8.50 18.02
N ASP A 27 -8.88 -7.99 19.23
CA ASP A 27 -7.91 -7.83 20.34
C ASP A 27 -7.25 -9.19 20.69
N GLN A 28 -7.06 -10.04 19.69
CA GLN A 28 -6.50 -11.36 19.75
C GLN A 28 -5.00 -11.19 19.75
N ARG A 29 -4.47 -11.23 20.96
CA ARG A 29 -3.04 -11.25 21.20
C ARG A 29 -2.43 -12.39 20.38
N LEU A 30 -1.30 -12.10 19.74
CA LEU A 30 -0.51 -13.11 19.03
C LEU A 30 -0.23 -14.29 19.96
N THR A 31 -0.76 -15.47 19.63
CA THR A 31 -0.48 -16.68 20.39
C THR A 31 0.87 -17.27 19.98
N ARG A 32 1.44 -18.10 20.85
CA ARG A 32 2.68 -18.81 20.55
C ARG A 32 2.51 -19.70 19.30
N GLU A 33 1.38 -20.39 19.19
CA GLU A 33 1.10 -21.30 18.07
C GLU A 33 0.98 -20.54 16.75
N ALA A 34 0.34 -19.35 16.76
CA ALA A 34 0.27 -18.50 15.58
C ALA A 34 1.66 -18.00 15.16
N MET A 35 2.51 -17.62 16.12
CA MET A 35 3.89 -17.23 15.85
C MET A 35 4.73 -18.40 15.33
N GLU A 36 4.57 -19.62 15.87
CA GLU A 36 5.27 -20.82 15.39
C GLU A 36 4.89 -21.16 13.95
N ARG A 37 3.61 -20.98 13.57
CA ARG A 37 3.17 -21.10 12.16
C ARG A 37 3.82 -20.04 11.29
N TYR A 38 3.78 -18.78 11.71
CA TYR A 38 4.42 -17.69 10.97
C TYR A 38 5.93 -17.92 10.77
N LEU A 39 6.66 -18.35 11.81
CA LEU A 39 8.10 -18.60 11.71
C LEU A 39 8.43 -19.77 10.78
N ARG A 40 7.51 -20.73 10.61
CA ARG A 40 7.64 -21.85 9.68
C ARG A 40 7.39 -21.42 8.24
N ASP A 41 6.30 -20.69 8.00
CA ASP A 41 5.81 -20.43 6.64
C ASP A 41 6.40 -19.14 6.06
N ARG A 42 6.74 -18.15 6.90
CA ARG A 42 7.38 -16.87 6.54
C ARG A 42 6.69 -16.13 5.39
N SER A 43 5.35 -16.18 5.38
CA SER A 43 4.49 -15.52 4.39
C SER A 43 4.43 -14.00 4.58
N ASP A 44 5.58 -13.34 4.57
CA ASP A 44 5.71 -11.90 4.75
C ASP A 44 5.05 -11.12 3.61
N MET A 45 4.61 -9.90 3.93
CA MET A 45 4.19 -8.88 2.99
C MET A 45 5.21 -7.74 3.05
N VAL A 46 6.14 -7.71 2.10
CA VAL A 46 7.24 -6.75 2.09
C VAL A 46 7.00 -5.69 1.03
N ILE A 47 7.20 -4.42 1.40
CA ILE A 47 7.20 -3.28 0.48
C ILE A 47 8.60 -2.67 0.50
N VAL A 48 9.23 -2.56 -0.66
CA VAL A 48 10.50 -1.83 -0.81
C VAL A 48 10.25 -0.58 -1.62
N ILE A 49 10.68 0.57 -1.10
CA ILE A 49 10.52 1.86 -1.77
C ILE A 49 11.90 2.41 -2.05
N LEU A 50 12.19 2.60 -3.33
CA LEU A 50 13.39 3.23 -3.81
C LEU A 50 13.07 4.66 -4.21
N HIS A 51 13.81 5.62 -3.66
CA HIS A 51 13.70 7.01 -4.05
C HIS A 51 15.05 7.72 -3.87
N ALA A 52 15.24 8.82 -4.60
CA ALA A 52 16.40 9.69 -4.36
C ALA A 52 16.33 10.31 -2.96
N LYS A 53 17.49 10.47 -2.30
CA LYS A 53 17.58 11.13 -0.99
C LYS A 53 17.33 12.63 -1.05
N VAL A 54 17.48 13.22 -2.23
CA VAL A 54 17.32 14.64 -2.50
C VAL A 54 16.37 14.84 -3.67
N ALA A 55 15.72 16.00 -3.71
CA ALA A 55 14.84 16.40 -4.79
C ALA A 55 15.10 17.87 -5.15
N GLN A 56 14.94 18.20 -6.43
CA GLN A 56 15.07 19.58 -6.89
C GLN A 56 13.70 20.29 -6.77
N LYS A 57 13.69 21.44 -6.11
CA LYS A 57 12.47 22.27 -6.00
C LYS A 57 12.08 22.82 -7.37
N SER A 58 10.77 22.85 -7.62
CA SER A 58 10.17 23.52 -8.77
C SER A 58 9.87 24.99 -8.44
N TYR A 59 10.15 25.90 -9.37
CA TYR A 59 9.93 27.34 -9.20
C TYR A 59 8.95 27.89 -10.23
N GLY A 60 8.09 28.82 -9.81
CA GLY A 60 7.03 29.36 -10.66
C GLY A 60 6.11 28.25 -11.17
N ASN A 61 5.89 28.21 -12.49
CA ASN A 61 5.05 27.22 -13.14
C ASN A 61 5.84 26.03 -13.73
N GLU A 62 7.18 25.98 -13.56
CA GLU A 62 7.98 24.83 -14.00
C GLU A 62 7.65 23.59 -13.16
N LYS A 63 7.64 22.41 -13.78
CA LYS A 63 7.52 21.12 -13.08
C LYS A 63 8.79 20.29 -13.28
N ARG A 64 9.52 20.07 -12.20
CA ARG A 64 10.71 19.21 -12.16
C ARG A 64 10.34 17.87 -11.55
N PHE A 65 10.24 16.85 -12.40
CA PHE A 65 9.98 15.49 -11.96
C PHE A 65 11.17 14.92 -11.19
N PHE A 66 10.91 13.99 -10.27
CA PHE A 66 11.97 13.27 -9.59
C PHE A 66 12.73 12.37 -10.57
N CYS A 67 14.05 12.41 -10.49
CA CYS A 67 14.95 11.61 -11.31
C CYS A 67 16.08 11.06 -10.43
N PRO A 68 16.18 9.72 -10.24
CA PRO A 68 15.28 8.71 -10.80
C PRO A 68 13.84 8.81 -10.25
N PRO A 69 12.84 8.34 -11.00
CA PRO A 69 11.48 8.25 -10.49
C PRO A 69 11.46 7.32 -9.26
N PRO A 70 10.71 7.65 -8.19
CA PRO A 70 10.48 6.71 -7.10
C PRO A 70 9.87 5.42 -7.63
N CYS A 71 10.28 4.29 -7.07
CA CYS A 71 9.83 2.97 -7.51
C CYS A 71 9.48 2.11 -6.29
N ILE A 72 8.39 1.37 -6.39
CA ILE A 72 7.86 0.52 -5.33
C ILE A 72 7.90 -0.92 -5.79
N TYR A 73 8.41 -1.81 -4.93
CA TYR A 73 8.42 -3.25 -5.15
C TYR A 73 7.61 -3.95 -4.08
N LEU A 74 6.84 -4.95 -4.50
CA LEU A 74 6.13 -5.85 -3.61
C LEU A 74 6.85 -7.20 -3.60
N TYR A 75 7.20 -7.69 -2.41
CA TYR A 75 7.82 -8.99 -2.22
C TYR A 75 7.10 -9.80 -1.15
N GLY A 76 7.32 -11.12 -1.20
CA GLY A 76 6.76 -12.08 -0.26
C GLY A 76 5.42 -12.63 -0.71
N GLU A 77 5.17 -13.90 -0.38
CA GLU A 77 3.97 -14.62 -0.80
C GLU A 77 2.69 -14.11 -0.10
N GLY A 78 2.84 -13.35 0.99
CA GLY A 78 1.72 -12.82 1.76
C GLY A 78 0.76 -11.97 0.91
N TRP A 79 1.25 -11.27 -0.11
CA TRP A 79 0.40 -10.49 -1.03
C TRP A 79 -0.59 -11.36 -1.80
N ARG A 80 -0.10 -12.45 -2.38
CA ARG A 80 -0.93 -13.44 -3.11
C ARG A 80 -1.87 -14.16 -2.15
N LEU A 81 -1.37 -14.60 -1.00
CA LEU A 81 -2.18 -15.31 -0.01
C LEU A 81 -3.32 -14.45 0.53
N ARG A 82 -3.08 -13.15 0.74
CA ARG A 82 -4.12 -12.21 1.16
C ARG A 82 -5.18 -12.03 0.09
N GLN A 83 -4.78 -11.89 -1.17
CA GLN A 83 -5.72 -11.81 -2.30
C GLN A 83 -6.59 -13.08 -2.40
N GLU A 84 -5.98 -14.26 -2.34
CA GLU A 84 -6.69 -15.54 -2.36
C GLU A 84 -7.65 -15.69 -1.18
N GLN A 85 -7.26 -15.21 0.01
CA GLN A 85 -8.13 -15.22 1.18
C GLN A 85 -9.37 -14.35 0.96
N LEU A 86 -9.21 -13.12 0.46
CA LEU A 86 -10.35 -12.22 0.19
C LEU A 86 -11.34 -12.85 -0.80
N LEU A 87 -10.82 -13.43 -1.88
CA LEU A 87 -11.65 -14.13 -2.87
C LEU A 87 -12.39 -15.34 -2.27
N ARG A 88 -11.74 -16.10 -1.39
CA ARG A 88 -12.38 -17.21 -0.66
C ARG A 88 -13.45 -16.73 0.32
N GLU A 89 -13.28 -15.55 0.89
CA GLU A 89 -14.26 -14.90 1.77
C GLU A 89 -15.45 -14.29 0.99
N GLY A 90 -15.42 -14.35 -0.34
CA GLY A 90 -16.51 -13.93 -1.22
C GLY A 90 -16.39 -12.49 -1.75
N GLU A 91 -15.25 -11.84 -1.53
CA GLU A 91 -14.98 -10.52 -2.11
C GLU A 91 -14.84 -10.61 -3.64
N SER A 92 -15.21 -9.52 -4.32
CA SER A 92 -15.06 -9.44 -5.78
C SER A 92 -13.59 -9.31 -6.19
N GLU A 93 -13.29 -9.64 -7.45
CA GLU A 93 -11.93 -9.46 -7.99
C GLU A 93 -11.44 -8.02 -7.89
N GLN A 94 -12.34 -7.04 -8.11
CA GLN A 94 -12.00 -5.62 -8.00
C GLN A 94 -11.72 -5.20 -6.55
N ALA A 95 -12.45 -5.74 -5.57
CA ALA A 95 -12.21 -5.47 -4.16
C ALA A 95 -10.92 -6.13 -3.65
N ALA A 96 -10.51 -7.25 -4.25
CA ALA A 96 -9.28 -7.96 -3.90
C ALA A 96 -8.01 -7.40 -4.58
N GLN A 97 -8.13 -6.44 -5.50
CA GLN A 97 -6.98 -5.81 -6.15
C GLN A 97 -6.23 -4.86 -5.21
N LEU A 98 -4.93 -4.68 -5.45
CA LEU A 98 -4.15 -3.70 -4.68
C LEU A 98 -4.39 -2.30 -5.22
N CYS A 99 -4.68 -1.34 -4.34
CA CYS A 99 -4.73 0.06 -4.67
C CYS A 99 -3.64 0.80 -3.88
N ALA A 100 -2.89 1.68 -4.54
CA ALA A 100 -1.83 2.42 -3.88
C ALA A 100 -1.71 3.81 -4.50
N PHE A 101 -1.39 4.78 -3.65
CA PHE A 101 -1.17 6.16 -4.09
C PHE A 101 0.13 6.72 -3.53
N ILE A 102 0.82 7.49 -4.36
CA ILE A 102 2.03 8.21 -3.97
C ILE A 102 1.77 9.72 -3.98
N GLY A 103 2.30 10.40 -2.97
CA GLY A 103 2.24 11.84 -2.85
C GLY A 103 3.31 12.35 -1.90
N ILE A 104 3.60 13.64 -2.00
CA ILE A 104 4.74 14.29 -1.33
C ILE A 104 4.40 14.92 0.03
N GLY A 105 3.17 14.73 0.52
CA GLY A 105 2.72 15.23 1.83
C GLY A 105 2.34 16.72 1.86
N ASN A 106 2.18 17.35 0.69
CA ASN A 106 1.55 18.67 0.56
C ASN A 106 0.09 18.47 0.10
N SER A 107 -0.86 19.07 0.83
CA SER A 107 -2.30 18.97 0.53
C SER A 107 -2.70 19.57 -0.81
N ASP A 108 -1.91 20.51 -1.34
CA ASP A 108 -2.19 21.17 -2.62
C ASP A 108 -1.81 20.32 -3.84
N GLN A 109 -1.15 19.18 -3.63
CA GLN A 109 -0.80 18.26 -4.70
C GLN A 109 -1.68 17.02 -4.68
N ASP A 110 -2.19 16.65 -5.84
CA ASP A 110 -2.96 15.43 -5.99
C ASP A 110 -2.08 14.19 -5.77
N MET A 111 -2.66 13.19 -5.12
CA MET A 111 -2.08 11.86 -5.00
C MET A 111 -2.09 11.17 -6.37
N GLN A 112 -0.99 10.52 -6.73
CA GLN A 112 -0.86 9.77 -7.99
C GLN A 112 -1.11 8.30 -7.75
N GLN A 113 -2.01 7.68 -8.53
CA GLN A 113 -2.28 6.25 -8.45
C GLN A 113 -1.12 5.43 -9.03
N LEU A 114 -0.79 4.34 -8.36
CA LEU A 114 0.21 3.37 -8.80
C LEU A 114 -0.49 2.14 -9.40
N ASP A 115 0.02 1.66 -10.51
CA ASP A 115 -0.45 0.45 -11.16
C ASP A 115 0.39 -0.75 -10.70
N LEU A 116 0.01 -1.32 -9.55
CA LEU A 116 0.66 -2.50 -8.97
C LEU A 116 0.02 -3.82 -9.44
N ASN A 117 -1.05 -3.77 -10.25
CA ASN A 117 -1.76 -4.97 -10.73
C ASN A 117 -1.41 -5.33 -12.18
N ASN A 118 -0.45 -4.64 -12.80
CA ASN A 118 -0.01 -4.85 -14.19
C ASN A 118 0.77 -6.14 -14.45
N GLY A 119 0.76 -7.10 -13.52
CA GLY A 119 1.52 -8.34 -13.60
C GLY A 119 3.02 -8.19 -13.31
N LYS A 120 3.53 -6.97 -13.10
CA LYS A 120 4.87 -6.73 -12.59
C LYS A 120 4.85 -6.66 -11.06
N GLN A 121 6.00 -6.94 -10.47
CA GLN A 121 6.20 -6.82 -9.01
C GLN A 121 6.50 -5.38 -8.58
N TYR A 122 6.44 -4.41 -9.50
CA TYR A 122 6.82 -3.02 -9.25
C TYR A 122 5.99 -2.01 -10.04
N CYS A 123 5.92 -0.80 -9.49
CA CYS A 123 5.40 0.40 -10.14
C CYS A 123 6.35 1.58 -9.93
#